data_AF-A0A268EI72-F1
#
_entry.id   AF-A0A268EI72-F1
#
_cell.length_a   1.000
_cell.length_b   1.000
_cell.length_c   1.000
_cell.angle_alpha   90.00
_cell.angle_beta   90.00
_cell.angle_gamma   90.00
#
_symmetry.space_group_name_H-M   'P 1'
#
loop_
_entity.id
_entity.type
_entity.pdbx_description
1 polymer ?
#
loop_
_entity_poly.entity_id
_entity_poly.type
_entity_poly.pdbx_seq_one_letter_code
_entity_poly.pdbx_strand_id
1 'polypeptide(L)'
;MADVREYWERLSVTASELNDIVSAQQVAVDAFDRKASQDWIRRQLEAINSYATTFLALAFARSTPVGVATGIAIIIAGPLADNYFLNAIRNGLHGRDQGTLRHSTWFNNNTDKYQRIEFEAAFVEYTDAGGRIRFITGAGPIDRMQRRDGTWVYAS
;
A
#
# COMPACT_ATOMS: atom_id res chain seq x y z
N MET A 1 21.88 7.29 8.55
CA MET A 1 20.78 7.02 9.52
C MET A 1 19.54 6.75 8.69
N ALA A 2 18.78 5.72 9.04
CA ALA A 2 17.46 5.53 8.44
C ALA A 2 16.52 6.59 9.03
N ASP A 3 15.84 7.35 8.17
CA ASP A 3 14.86 8.36 8.57
C ASP A 3 13.46 7.75 8.46
N VAL A 4 12.62 7.97 9.47
CA VAL A 4 11.25 7.45 9.53
C VAL A 4 10.30 8.62 9.59
N ARG A 5 9.36 8.68 8.65
CA ARG A 5 8.37 9.75 8.56
C ARG A 5 6.97 9.17 8.51
N GLU A 6 6.10 9.67 9.37
CA GLU A 6 4.66 9.39 9.33
C GLU A 6 3.90 10.60 8.80
N TYR A 7 2.95 10.39 7.89
CA TYR A 7 2.15 11.47 7.33
C TYR A 7 0.82 10.96 6.75
N TRP A 8 -0.10 11.87 6.50
CA TRP A 8 -1.33 11.61 5.76
C TRP A 8 -1.22 12.20 4.35
N GLU A 9 -1.66 11.45 3.35
CA GLU A 9 -1.70 11.88 1.95
C GLU A 9 -3.03 11.45 1.32
N ARG A 10 -3.64 12.35 0.54
CA ARG A 10 -4.85 12.01 -0.22
C ARG A 10 -4.47 11.23 -1.47
N LEU A 11 -5.05 10.05 -1.62
CA LEU A 11 -4.87 9.18 -2.78
C LEU A 11 -6.07 9.28 -3.70
N SER A 12 -5.82 9.31 -5.01
CA SER A 12 -6.83 9.27 -6.06
C SER A 12 -6.58 8.07 -6.96
N VAL A 13 -7.36 7.00 -6.76
CA VAL A 13 -7.07 5.68 -7.35
C VAL A 13 -8.27 5.11 -8.07
N THR A 14 -8.01 4.36 -9.13
CA THR A 14 -8.96 3.48 -9.80
C THR A 14 -9.10 2.16 -9.03
N ALA A 15 -10.11 1.35 -9.39
CA ALA A 15 -10.33 0.07 -8.73
C ALA A 15 -9.15 -0.90 -8.93
N SER A 16 -8.55 -0.93 -10.12
CA SER A 16 -7.36 -1.75 -10.39
C SER A 16 -6.18 -1.32 -9.51
N GLU A 17 -5.90 -0.02 -9.47
CA GLU A 17 -4.80 0.54 -8.67
C GLU A 17 -4.98 0.23 -7.18
N LEU A 18 -6.21 0.29 -6.66
CA LEU A 18 -6.51 -0.05 -5.27
C LEU A 18 -6.36 -1.55 -4.98
N ASN A 19 -6.75 -2.42 -5.92
CA ASN A 19 -6.55 -3.87 -5.82
C ASN A 19 -5.06 -4.24 -5.84
N ASP A 20 -4.27 -3.54 -6.66
CA ASP A 20 -2.83 -3.66 -6.71
C ASP A 20 -2.22 -3.27 -5.35
N ILE A 21 -2.62 -2.13 -4.77
CA ILE A 21 -2.19 -1.69 -3.44
C ILE A 21 -2.52 -2.73 -2.36
N VAL A 22 -3.75 -3.23 -2.32
CA VAL A 22 -4.19 -4.26 -1.36
C VAL A 22 -3.35 -5.53 -1.50
N SER A 23 -3.11 -5.98 -2.73
CA SER A 23 -2.29 -7.16 -3.00
C SER A 23 -0.85 -6.95 -2.52
N ALA A 24 -0.29 -5.76 -2.74
CA ALA A 24 1.07 -5.43 -2.32
C ALA A 24 1.21 -5.40 -0.79
N GLN A 25 0.22 -4.82 -0.08
CA GLN A 25 0.15 -4.84 1.38
C GLN A 25 0.03 -6.28 1.91
N GLN A 26 -0.80 -7.12 1.27
CA GLN A 26 -0.92 -8.53 1.64
C GLN A 26 0.39 -9.28 1.45
N VAL A 27 1.12 -9.06 0.35
CA VAL A 27 2.44 -9.65 0.13
C VAL A 27 3.42 -9.24 1.23
N ALA A 28 3.41 -7.97 1.64
CA ALA A 28 4.25 -7.52 2.74
C ALA A 28 3.89 -8.24 4.05
N VAL A 29 2.60 -8.29 4.43
CA VAL A 29 2.13 -9.00 5.63
C VAL A 29 2.51 -10.48 5.59
N ASP A 30 2.24 -11.17 4.49
CA ASP A 30 2.60 -12.58 4.29
C ASP A 30 4.11 -12.80 4.38
N ALA A 31 4.92 -11.87 3.85
CA ALA A 31 6.37 -11.94 3.92
C ALA A 31 6.87 -11.84 5.36
N PHE A 32 6.31 -10.93 6.16
CA PHE A 32 6.63 -10.82 7.58
C PHE A 32 6.24 -12.08 8.35
N ASP A 33 5.01 -12.57 8.16
CA ASP A 33 4.49 -13.75 8.87
C ASP A 33 5.28 -15.01 8.58
N ARG A 34 5.69 -15.18 7.32
CA ARG A 34 6.44 -16.37 6.87
C ARG A 34 7.95 -16.21 6.96
N LYS A 35 8.45 -15.03 7.35
CA LYS A 35 9.88 -14.66 7.22
C LYS A 35 10.40 -14.97 5.82
N ALA A 36 9.64 -14.56 4.81
CA ALA A 36 9.87 -14.95 3.43
C ALA A 36 11.18 -14.40 2.87
N SER A 37 11.78 -15.13 1.93
CA SER A 37 13.00 -14.69 1.25
C SER A 37 12.71 -13.54 0.27
N GLN A 38 13.73 -12.73 0.00
CA GLN A 38 13.66 -11.67 -1.02
C GLN A 38 13.15 -12.19 -2.38
N ASP A 39 13.57 -13.39 -2.80
CA ASP A 39 13.11 -14.00 -4.06
C ASP A 39 11.64 -14.41 -4.05
N TRP A 40 11.10 -14.78 -2.89
CA TRP A 40 9.67 -15.02 -2.76
C TRP A 40 8.90 -13.71 -2.93
N ILE A 41 9.31 -12.66 -2.18
CA ILE A 41 8.66 -11.35 -2.21
C ILE A 41 8.69 -10.76 -3.62
N ARG A 42 9.86 -10.81 -4.27
CA ARG A 42 10.04 -10.33 -5.65
C ARG A 42 9.07 -11.00 -6.61
N ARG A 43 8.97 -12.33 -6.58
CA ARG A 43 8.06 -13.08 -7.46
C ARG A 43 6.60 -12.72 -7.23
N GLN A 44 6.20 -12.50 -5.98
CA GLN A 44 4.85 -12.04 -5.67
C GLN A 44 4.60 -10.63 -6.22
N LEU A 45 5.54 -9.70 -6.04
CA LEU A 45 5.41 -8.33 -6.52
C LEU A 45 5.48 -8.20 -8.06
N GLU A 46 6.25 -9.06 -8.73
CA GLU A 46 6.30 -9.14 -10.20
C GLU A 46 4.97 -9.57 -10.83
N ALA A 47 4.14 -10.31 -10.08
CA ALA A 47 2.81 -10.72 -10.52
C ALA A 47 1.76 -9.60 -10.36
N ILE A 48 2.06 -8.56 -9.59
CA ILE A 48 1.17 -7.41 -9.38
C ILE A 48 1.50 -6.34 -10.42
N ASN A 49 0.47 -5.66 -10.95
CA ASN A 49 0.67 -4.64 -11.95
C ASN A 49 1.53 -3.47 -11.40
N SER A 50 2.24 -2.75 -12.27
CA SER A 50 3.34 -1.81 -11.91
C SER A 50 2.97 -0.63 -10.98
N TYR A 51 1.69 -0.41 -10.70
CA TYR A 51 1.24 0.65 -9.80
C TYR A 51 1.48 0.30 -8.32
N ALA A 52 1.26 -0.97 -7.94
CA ALA A 52 1.57 -1.47 -6.60
C ALA A 52 3.04 -1.30 -6.24
N THR A 53 3.92 -1.63 -7.19
CA THR A 53 5.34 -1.46 -7.01
C THR A 53 5.62 0.02 -6.81
N THR A 54 5.10 0.94 -7.63
CA THR A 54 5.28 2.38 -7.41
C THR A 54 4.84 2.86 -6.01
N PHE A 55 3.76 2.30 -5.45
CA PHE A 55 3.27 2.68 -4.12
C PHE A 55 4.17 2.25 -2.98
N LEU A 56 4.68 1.01 -3.01
CA LEU A 56 5.68 0.54 -2.04
C LEU A 56 7.09 1.08 -2.36
N ALA A 57 7.37 1.38 -3.63
CA ALA A 57 8.69 1.64 -4.22
C ALA A 57 8.99 3.11 -4.49
N LEU A 58 8.41 4.08 -3.79
CA LEU A 58 8.88 5.47 -3.88
C LEU A 58 10.28 5.67 -3.27
N ALA A 59 11.08 4.61 -3.33
CA ALA A 59 12.19 4.28 -2.49
C ALA A 59 13.47 4.06 -3.23
N PHE A 60 13.49 3.00 -4.01
CA PHE A 60 14.72 2.44 -4.47
C PHE A 60 15.14 3.24 -5.68
N ALA A 61 16.44 3.44 -5.85
CA ALA A 61 17.04 4.03 -7.05
C ALA A 61 16.56 3.36 -8.38
N ARG A 62 15.76 2.30 -8.30
CA ARG A 62 14.98 1.70 -9.38
C ARG A 62 13.61 1.28 -8.80
N SER A 63 12.51 1.86 -9.30
CA SER A 63 11.12 1.49 -9.01
C SER A 63 10.76 0.10 -9.54
N THR A 64 11.54 -0.92 -9.18
CA THR A 64 11.44 -2.28 -9.67
C THR A 64 11.00 -3.22 -8.55
N PRO A 65 10.29 -4.32 -8.87
CA PRO A 65 9.93 -5.36 -7.90
C PRO A 65 11.11 -5.85 -7.05
N VAL A 66 12.31 -5.92 -7.65
CA VAL A 66 13.56 -6.31 -6.98
C VAL A 66 13.92 -5.33 -5.86
N GLY A 67 13.82 -4.02 -6.11
CA GLY A 67 14.12 -2.98 -5.12
C GLY A 67 13.19 -3.11 -3.92
N VAL A 68 11.88 -3.16 -4.17
CA VAL A 68 10.86 -3.32 -3.11
C VAL A 68 11.10 -4.59 -2.30
N ALA A 69 11.34 -5.71 -2.97
CA ALA A 69 11.59 -6.97 -2.30
C ALA A 69 12.83 -6.92 -1.40
N THR A 70 13.88 -6.24 -1.85
CA THR A 70 15.09 -5.99 -1.03
C THR A 70 14.73 -5.18 0.21
N GLY A 71 13.94 -4.13 0.04
CA GLY A 71 13.48 -3.29 1.14
C GLY A 71 12.64 -4.00 2.20
N ILE A 72 11.64 -4.75 1.76
CA ILE A 72 10.81 -5.56 2.66
C ILE A 72 11.69 -6.61 3.37
N ALA A 73 12.61 -7.26 2.66
CA ALA A 73 13.53 -8.22 3.26
C ALA A 73 14.46 -7.59 4.31
N ILE A 74 14.94 -6.36 4.07
CA ILE A 74 15.73 -5.59 5.06
C ILE A 74 14.90 -5.28 6.30
N ILE A 75 13.63 -4.86 6.15
CA ILE A 75 12.77 -4.58 7.31
C ILE A 75 12.49 -5.87 8.08
N ILE A 76 12.23 -7.00 7.40
CA ILE A 76 12.04 -8.32 8.02
C ILE A 76 13.30 -8.76 8.80
N ALA A 77 14.49 -8.52 8.24
CA ALA A 77 15.76 -8.90 8.86
C ALA A 77 16.23 -7.92 9.94
N GLY A 78 15.72 -6.69 9.92
CA GLY A 78 16.10 -5.62 10.83
C GLY A 78 15.33 -5.64 12.16
N PRO A 79 15.82 -4.90 13.17
CA PRO A 79 15.15 -4.77 14.47
C PRO A 79 13.78 -4.07 14.38
N LEU A 80 13.45 -3.45 13.24
CA LEU A 80 12.14 -2.84 12.96
C LEU A 80 11.05 -3.88 12.60
N ALA A 81 11.39 -5.16 12.48
CA ALA A 81 10.44 -6.27 12.35
C ALA A 81 9.57 -6.49 13.60
N ASP A 82 9.66 -5.60 14.60
CA ASP A 82 8.81 -5.61 15.78
C ASP A 82 7.32 -5.63 15.39
N ASN A 83 6.52 -6.25 16.28
CA ASN A 83 5.07 -6.37 16.15
C ASN A 83 4.38 -5.05 15.80
N TYR A 84 4.95 -3.89 16.18
CA TYR A 84 4.41 -2.58 15.85
C TYR A 84 4.24 -2.36 14.34
N PHE A 85 5.29 -2.62 13.54
CA PHE A 85 5.28 -2.29 12.13
C PHE A 85 4.34 -3.19 11.34
N LEU A 86 4.39 -4.50 11.63
CA LEU A 86 3.46 -5.47 11.06
C LEU A 86 2.01 -5.16 11.45
N ASN A 87 1.76 -4.79 12.71
CA ASN A 87 0.42 -4.39 13.15
C ASN A 87 -0.05 -3.12 12.45
N ALA A 88 0.84 -2.15 12.20
CA ALA A 88 0.51 -0.93 11.47
C ALA A 88 0.11 -1.23 10.02
N ILE A 89 0.87 -2.06 9.29
CA ILE A 89 0.50 -2.47 7.92
C ILE A 89 -0.81 -3.27 7.93
N ARG A 90 -0.99 -4.20 8.88
CA ARG A 90 -2.23 -4.96 9.04
C ARG A 90 -3.42 -4.07 9.34
N ASN A 91 -3.24 -3.03 10.15
CA ASN A 91 -4.27 -2.03 10.42
C ASN A 91 -4.60 -1.22 9.16
N GLY A 92 -3.61 -0.84 8.35
CA GLY A 92 -3.84 -0.18 7.06
C GLY A 92 -4.64 -1.06 6.09
N LEU A 93 -4.39 -2.38 6.10
CA LEU A 93 -5.07 -3.34 5.25
C LEU A 93 -6.48 -3.70 5.74
N HIS A 94 -6.61 -4.07 7.02
CA HIS A 94 -7.81 -4.67 7.63
C HIS A 94 -8.54 -3.75 8.63
N GLY A 95 -8.16 -2.48 8.73
CA GLY A 95 -8.70 -1.53 9.70
C GLY A 95 -10.22 -1.65 9.81
N ARG A 96 -10.69 -1.87 11.05
CA ARG A 96 -12.06 -2.32 11.39
C ARG A 96 -13.16 -1.54 10.69
N ASP A 97 -12.92 -0.25 10.46
CA ASP A 97 -13.86 0.64 9.79
C ASP A 97 -13.32 1.25 8.49
N GLN A 98 -12.00 1.27 8.23
CA GLN A 98 -11.44 2.05 7.11
C GLN A 98 -10.14 1.43 6.54
N GLY A 99 -10.07 0.11 6.38
CA GLY A 99 -8.94 -0.54 5.71
C GLY A 99 -8.97 -0.42 4.18
N THR A 100 -7.81 -0.46 3.53
CA THR A 100 -7.70 -0.49 2.05
C THR A 100 -8.44 -1.68 1.44
N LEU A 101 -8.50 -2.83 2.13
CA LEU A 101 -9.29 -3.99 1.70
C LEU A 101 -10.79 -3.70 1.65
N ARG A 102 -11.31 -2.92 2.62
CA ARG A 102 -12.72 -2.51 2.66
C ARG A 102 -13.02 -1.56 1.51
N HIS A 103 -12.14 -0.57 1.26
CA HIS A 103 -12.27 0.33 0.11
C HIS A 103 -12.24 -0.43 -1.21
N SER A 104 -11.30 -1.37 -1.38
CA SER A 104 -11.21 -2.24 -2.55
C SER A 104 -12.53 -3.00 -2.76
N THR A 105 -13.05 -3.65 -1.70
CA THR A 105 -14.30 -4.42 -1.77
C THR A 105 -15.49 -3.53 -2.16
N TRP A 106 -15.63 -2.37 -1.50
CA TRP A 106 -16.69 -1.41 -1.82
C TRP A 106 -16.58 -0.91 -3.25
N PHE A 107 -15.38 -0.54 -3.69
CA PHE A 107 -15.18 0.05 -5.01
C PHE A 107 -15.39 -0.98 -6.12
N ASN A 108 -14.92 -2.22 -5.95
CA ASN A 108 -15.19 -3.33 -6.86
C ASN A 108 -16.70 -3.54 -7.09
N ASN A 109 -17.52 -3.39 -6.03
CA ASN A 109 -18.98 -3.47 -6.10
C ASN A 109 -19.67 -2.23 -6.70
N ASN A 110 -18.94 -1.15 -6.97
CA ASN A 110 -19.47 0.11 -7.52
C ASN A 110 -18.70 0.58 -8.76
N THR A 111 -17.94 -0.31 -9.42
CA THR A 111 -17.18 0.01 -10.64
C THR A 111 -18.06 0.38 -11.82
N ASP A 112 -19.33 -0.04 -11.82
CA ASP A 112 -20.34 0.38 -12.78
C ASP A 112 -20.67 1.88 -12.69
N LYS A 113 -20.58 2.45 -11.48
CA LYS A 113 -20.93 3.86 -11.21
C LYS A 113 -19.72 4.79 -11.20
N TYR A 114 -18.60 4.32 -10.66
CA TYR A 114 -17.43 5.15 -10.39
C TYR A 114 -16.19 4.62 -11.11
N GLN A 115 -15.31 5.53 -11.51
CA GLN A 115 -14.03 5.23 -12.15
C GLN A 115 -12.82 5.53 -11.25
N ARG A 116 -12.97 6.42 -10.27
CA ARG A 116 -11.96 6.72 -9.24
C ARG A 116 -12.61 6.95 -7.89
N ILE A 117 -11.85 6.69 -6.83
CA ILE A 117 -12.15 7.14 -5.47
C ILE A 117 -11.00 7.98 -4.94
N GLU A 118 -11.31 8.90 -4.05
CA GLU A 118 -10.33 9.60 -3.24
C GLU A 118 -10.53 9.34 -1.76
N PHE A 119 -9.44 9.11 -1.04
CA PHE A 119 -9.42 8.94 0.41
C PHE A 119 -8.07 9.39 0.98
N GLU A 120 -8.05 9.81 2.24
CA GLU A 120 -6.80 10.05 2.95
C GLU A 120 -6.20 8.73 3.40
N ALA A 121 -4.90 8.53 3.21
CA ALA A 121 -4.17 7.37 3.70
C ALA A 121 -3.05 7.83 4.63
N ALA A 122 -2.93 7.17 5.78
CA ALA A 122 -1.79 7.29 6.66
C ALA A 122 -0.65 6.43 6.12
N PHE A 123 0.53 7.03 6.03
CA PHE A 123 1.75 6.40 5.57
C PHE A 123 2.79 6.39 6.66
N VAL A 124 3.55 5.29 6.72
CA VAL A 124 4.87 5.25 7.35
C VAL A 124 5.90 5.07 6.24
N GLU A 125 6.89 5.95 6.22
CA GLU A 125 7.93 6.03 5.21
C GLU A 125 9.30 5.83 5.84
N TYR A 126 10.11 4.93 5.27
CA TYR A 126 11.47 4.60 5.69
C TYR A 126 12.45 4.99 4.62
N THR A 127 13.34 5.93 4.91
CA THR A 127 14.42 6.31 4.00
C THR A 127 15.75 5.78 4.51
N ASP A 128 16.41 4.93 3.75
CA ASP A 128 17.79 4.48 3.99
C ASP A 128 18.72 4.81 2.79
N ALA A 129 19.96 4.29 2.82
CA ALA A 129 20.93 4.51 1.74
C ALA A 129 20.51 3.86 0.40
N GLY A 130 19.62 2.85 0.43
CA GLY A 130 18.99 2.22 -0.73
C GLY A 130 17.70 2.94 -1.17
N GLY A 131 17.08 3.68 -0.25
CA GLY A 131 16.13 4.76 -0.46
C GLY A 131 14.84 4.66 0.37
N ARG A 132 13.73 5.22 -0.10
CA ARG A 132 12.48 5.56 0.64
C ARG A 132 11.23 4.65 0.49
N ILE A 133 11.06 3.61 1.30
CA ILE A 133 9.89 2.71 1.22
C ILE A 133 8.72 3.32 1.97
N ARG A 134 7.51 3.30 1.41
CA ARG A 134 6.31 3.73 2.14
C ARG A 134 5.26 2.62 2.25
N PHE A 135 4.56 2.60 3.37
CA PHE A 135 3.51 1.63 3.67
C PHE A 135 2.27 2.36 4.15
N ILE A 136 1.11 1.94 3.65
CA ILE A 136 -0.17 2.41 4.18
C ILE A 136 -0.41 1.71 5.52
N THR A 137 -0.56 2.51 6.57
CA THR A 137 -0.81 2.04 7.95
C THR A 137 -2.20 2.40 8.46
N GLY A 138 -2.93 3.20 7.69
CA GLY A 138 -4.33 3.54 7.91
C GLY A 138 -4.94 4.07 6.62
N ALA A 139 -6.22 3.82 6.43
CA ALA A 139 -7.01 4.53 5.44
C ALA A 139 -8.11 5.29 6.19
N GLY A 140 -8.33 6.53 5.78
CA GLY A 140 -9.44 7.38 6.21
C GLY A 140 -10.73 6.98 5.48
N PRO A 141 -11.84 7.71 5.63
CA PRO A 141 -13.02 7.47 4.81
C PRO A 141 -12.76 7.81 3.34
N ILE A 142 -13.57 7.26 2.44
CA ILE A 142 -13.65 7.75 1.06
C ILE A 142 -14.21 9.18 1.13
N ASP A 143 -13.46 10.16 0.63
CA ASP A 143 -13.83 11.58 0.60
C ASP A 143 -14.81 11.87 -0.55
N ARG A 144 -14.47 11.39 -1.74
CA ARG A 144 -15.25 11.61 -2.96
C ARG A 144 -15.00 10.53 -4.01
N MET A 145 -15.95 10.37 -4.92
CA MET A 145 -15.89 9.40 -6.01
C MET A 145 -16.10 10.10 -7.34
N GLN A 146 -15.33 9.70 -8.34
CA GLN A 146 -15.51 10.19 -9.70
C GLN A 146 -16.45 9.26 -10.44
N ARG A 147 -17.58 9.78 -10.92
CA ARG A 147 -18.48 9.07 -11.83
C ARG A 147 -17.79 8.78 -13.16
N ARG A 148 -18.33 7.83 -13.93
CA ARG A 148 -17.85 7.53 -15.29
C ARG A 148 -17.92 8.71 -16.26
N ASP A 149 -18.81 9.67 -16.01
CA ASP A 149 -18.91 10.92 -16.78
C ASP A 149 -17.83 11.98 -16.40
N GLY A 150 -16.97 11.68 -15.43
CA GLY A 150 -15.90 12.57 -14.96
C GLY A 150 -16.27 13.45 -13.76
N THR A 151 -17.56 13.50 -13.38
CA THR A 151 -18.05 14.35 -12.29
C THR A 151 -17.67 13.76 -10.93
N TRP A 152 -17.19 14.63 -10.02
CA TRP A 152 -16.92 14.25 -8.63
C TRP A 152 -18.14 14.41 -7.75
N VAL A 153 -18.41 13.42 -6.91
CA VAL A 153 -19.44 13.44 -5.88
C VAL A 153 -18.81 13.11 -4.53
N TYR A 154 -19.20 13.83 -3.48
CA TYR A 154 -18.71 13.55 -2.12
C TYR A 154 -19.38 12.29 -1.57
N ALA A 155 -18.63 11.52 -0.79
CA ALA A 155 -19.21 10.44 -0.01
C ALA A 155 -20.05 11.08 1.12
N SER A 156 -21.35 10.80 1.10
CA SER A 156 -22.31 11.22 2.13
C SER A 156 -22.23 10.34 3.37
#